data_AF-A0A5C8WMX4-F1
#
_entry.id   AF-A0A5C8WMX4-F1
#
_cell.length_a   1.000
_cell.length_b   1.000
_cell.length_c   1.000
_cell.angle_alpha   90.00
_cell.angle_beta   90.00
_cell.angle_gamma   90.00
#
_symmetry.space_group_name_H-M   'P 1'
#
loop_
_entity.id
_entity.type
_entity.pdbx_description
1 polymer ?
#
loop_
_entity_poly.entity_id
_entity_poly.type
_entity_poly.pdbx_seq_one_letter_code
_entity_poly.pdbx_strand_id
1 'polypeptide(L)' 'MTALKILARVLTARVGPHIELALATEDGETVKVLATPDQIDRLIDELEDMLHAPEAPDDGEPPEAA' A
#
# COMPACT_ATOMS: atom_id res chain seq x y z
N MET A 1 -2.82 11.56 -15.10
CA MET A 1 -3.14 10.91 -13.82
C MET A 1 -3.17 9.43 -14.06
N THR A 2 -2.36 8.65 -13.35
CA THR A 2 -2.40 7.19 -13.41
C THR A 2 -3.65 6.70 -12.69
N ALA A 3 -4.37 5.74 -13.27
CA ALA A 3 -5.50 5.11 -12.60
C ALA A 3 -5.00 4.37 -11.33
N LEU A 4 -5.71 4.53 -10.21
CA LEU A 4 -5.48 3.74 -9.01
C LEU A 4 -5.72 2.26 -9.32
N LYS A 5 -4.85 1.40 -8.81
CA LYS A 5 -4.92 -0.06 -8.97
C LYS A 5 -5.13 -0.71 -7.61
N ILE A 6 -5.99 -1.73 -7.56
CA ILE A 6 -6.17 -2.54 -6.36
C ILE A 6 -5.08 -3.60 -6.29
N LEU A 7 -4.40 -3.67 -5.15
CA LEU A 7 -3.38 -4.67 -4.87
C LEU A 7 -4.05 -6.04 -4.66
N ALA A 8 -3.70 -7.02 -5.50
CA ALA A 8 -4.19 -8.39 -5.36
C ALA A 8 -3.23 -9.25 -4.52
N ARG A 9 -1.91 -9.07 -4.69
CA ARG A 9 -0.90 -9.88 -3.99
C ARG A 9 0.45 -9.18 -3.95
N VAL A 10 1.20 -9.44 -2.87
CA VAL A 10 2.64 -9.14 -2.78
C VAL A 10 3.43 -10.44 -2.72
N LEU A 11 4.52 -10.51 -3.48
CA LEU A 11 5.53 -11.56 -3.40
C LEU A 11 6.86 -10.92 -3.00
N THR A 12 7.62 -11.60 -2.16
CA THR A 12 8.91 -11.09 -1.66
C THR A 12 10.02 -12.10 -1.87
N ALA A 13 11.19 -11.63 -2.30
CA ALA A 13 12.39 -12.46 -2.43
C ALA A 13 13.64 -11.69 -1.97
N ARG A 14 14.62 -12.40 -1.38
CA ARG A 14 15.94 -11.82 -1.13
C ARG A 14 16.76 -11.84 -2.42
N VAL A 15 17.31 -10.68 -2.79
CA VAL A 15 18.15 -10.51 -3.98
C VAL A 15 19.43 -9.80 -3.57
N GLY A 16 20.45 -10.60 -3.22
CA GLY A 16 21.70 -10.08 -2.66
C GLY A 16 21.44 -9.30 -1.35
N PRO A 17 21.90 -8.04 -1.22
CA PRO A 17 21.64 -7.21 -0.04
C PRO A 17 20.25 -6.57 -0.03
N HIS A 18 19.45 -6.77 -1.07
CA HIS A 18 18.14 -6.15 -1.25
C HIS A 18 17.00 -7.16 -1.06
N ILE A 19 15.79 -6.61 -0.96
CA ILE A 19 14.51 -7.32 -0.97
C ILE A 19 13.78 -6.88 -2.24
N GLU A 20 13.42 -7.83 -3.09
CA GLU A 20 12.50 -7.61 -4.21
C GLU A 20 11.07 -7.76 -3.69
N LEU A 21 10.21 -6.77 -3.97
CA LEU A 21 8.76 -6.88 -3.83
C LEU A 21 8.16 -6.90 -5.23
N ALA A 22 7.31 -7.89 -5.52
CA ALA A 22 6.47 -7.90 -6.70
C ALA A 22 5.01 -7.66 -6.28
N LEU A 23 4.46 -6.52 -6.71
CA LEU A 23 3.10 -6.08 -6.46
C LEU A 23 2.24 -6.48 -7.66
N ALA A 24 1.38 -7.48 -7.49
CA ALA A 24 0.40 -7.88 -8.48
C ALA A 24 -0.92 -7.17 -8.20
N THR A 25 -1.51 -6.57 -9.23
CA THR A 25 -2.81 -5.88 -9.17
C THR A 25 -3.93 -6.78 -9.66
N GLU A 26 -5.18 -6.45 -9.31
CA GLU A 26 -6.35 -7.28 -9.67
C GLU A 26 -6.58 -7.39 -11.18
N ASP A 27 -6.14 -6.41 -11.96
CA ASP A 27 -6.19 -6.44 -13.42
C ASP A 27 -5.03 -7.22 -14.06
N GLY A 28 -4.19 -7.87 -13.25
CA GLY A 28 -3.11 -8.75 -13.69
C GLY A 28 -1.79 -8.04 -14.03
N GLU A 29 -1.71 -6.73 -13.86
CA GLU A 29 -0.44 -6.01 -13.95
C GLU A 29 0.47 -6.40 -12.76
N THR A 30 1.79 -6.40 -12.98
CA THR A 30 2.76 -6.66 -11.91
C THR A 30 3.88 -5.64 -11.98
N VAL A 31 4.11 -4.95 -10.87
CA VAL A 31 5.22 -4.01 -10.69
C VAL A 31 6.23 -4.63 -9.74
N LYS A 32 7.50 -4.61 -10.11
CA LYS A 32 8.60 -5.08 -9.25
C LYS A 32 9.42 -3.91 -8.75
N VAL A 33 9.75 -3.91 -7.46
CA VAL A 33 10.62 -2.93 -6.82
C VAL A 33 11.71 -3.65 -6.02
N LEU A 34 12.91 -3.07 -6.02
CA LEU A 34 14.02 -3.48 -5.16
C LEU A 34 14.18 -2.46 -4.05
N ALA A 35 14.25 -2.93 -2.81
CA ALA A 35 14.40 -2.10 -1.62
C ALA A 35 15.50 -2.64 -0.71
N THR A 36 16.09 -1.78 0.11
CA THR A 36 16.96 -2.21 1.21
C THR A 36 16.11 -2.68 2.40
N PRO A 37 16.67 -3.46 3.34
CA PRO A 37 15.98 -3.84 4.58
C PRO A 37 15.41 -2.62 5.32
N ASP A 38 16.22 -1.59 5.55
CA ASP A 38 15.77 -0.37 6.24
C ASP A 38 14.60 0.36 5.54
N GLN A 39 14.49 0.24 4.21
CA GLN A 39 13.35 0.82 3.47
C GLN A 39 12.09 -0.01 3.65
N ILE A 40 12.22 -1.34 3.75
CA ILE A 40 11.09 -2.23 4.06
C ILE A 40 10.61 -1.98 5.49
N ASP A 41 11.52 -1.84 6.45
CA ASP A 41 11.15 -1.58 7.85
C ASP A 41 10.35 -0.29 7.98
N ARG A 42 10.81 0.81 7.37
CA ARG A 42 10.06 2.08 7.36
C ARG A 42 8.70 1.97 6.66
N LEU A 43 8.61 1.20 5.58
CA LEU A 43 7.35 0.95 4.89
C LEU A 43 6.37 0.19 5.80
N ILE A 44 6.86 -0.80 6.56
CA ILE A 44 6.05 -1.55 7.51
C ILE A 44 5.54 -0.61 8.60
N ASP A 45 6.41 0.23 9.19
CA ASP A 45 6.01 1.19 10.22
C ASP A 45 4.91 2.14 9.71
N GLU A 46 5.05 2.68 8.50
CA GLU A 46 4.05 3.58 7.89
C GLU A 46 2.73 2.86 7.62
N LEU A 47 2.77 1.62 7.14
CA LEU A 47 1.57 0.80 6.93
C LEU A 47 0.88 0.47 8.26
N GLU A 48 1.64 0.14 9.29
CA GLU A 48 1.11 -0.13 10.64
C GLU A 48 0.43 1.11 11.20
N ASP A 49 1.06 2.28 11.09
CA ASP A 49 0.46 3.56 11.52
C ASP A 49 -0.86 3.84 10.78
N MET A 50 -0.91 3.64 9.46
CA MET A 50 -2.11 3.86 8.67
C MET A 50 -3.24 2.86 8.98
N LEU A 51 -2.91 1.58 9.21
CA LEU A 51 -3.90 0.55 9.52
C LEU A 51 -4.50 0.71 10.93
N HIS A 52 -3.75 1.31 11.85
CA HIS A 52 -4.23 1.60 13.21
C HIS A 52 -4.80 3.02 13.36
N ALA A 53 -4.66 3.88 12.35
CA ALA A 53 -5.30 5.19 12.36
C ALA A 53 -6.83 5.00 12.31
N PRO A 54 -7.59 5.80 13.08
CA PRO A 54 -9.04 5.81 12.93
C PRO A 54 -9.38 6.21 11.49
N GLU A 55 -10.30 5.47 10.86
CA GLU A 55 -10.85 5.88 9.57
C GLU A 55 -11.38 7.31 9.73
N ALA A 56 -10.96 8.20 8.84
CA ALA A 56 -11.50 9.55 8.83
C ALA A 56 -13.04 9.43 8.72
N PRO A 57 -13.81 10.16 9.55
CA PRO A 57 -15.25 10.17 9.39
C PRO A 57 -15.58 10.55 7.95
N ASP A 58 -16.47 9.79 7.32
CA ASP A 58 -17.01 10.12 6.02
C ASP A 58 -17.76 11.46 6.16
N ASP A 59 -17.16 12.55 5.67
CA ASP A 59 -17.73 13.91 5.68
C ASP A 59 -18.91 14.02 4.66
N GLY A 60 -19.81 13.04 4.68
CA GLY A 60 -20.79 12.76 3.64
C GLY A 60 -22.26 12.99 4.01
N GLU A 61 -22.59 13.34 5.26
CA GLU A 61 -23.98 13.69 5.61
C GLU A 61 -24.18 15.21 5.41
N PRO A 62 -24.83 15.67 4.33
CA PRO A 62 -25.24 17.08 4.26
C PRO A 62 -26.27 17.33 5.38
N PRO A 63 -26.25 18.51 6.02
CA PRO A 63 -27.16 18.80 7.11
C PRO A 63 -28.61 18.65 6.63
N GLU A 64 -29.41 17.85 7.34
CA GLU A 64 -30.87 17.84 7.16
C GLU A 64 -31.36 19.29 7.34
N ALA A 65 -31.82 19.88 6.24
CA ALA A 65 -32.46 21.18 6.28
C ALA A 65 -33.77 21.06 7.08
N ALA A 66 -33.78 21.68 8.26
CA ALA A 66 -34.95 21.79 9.14
C ALA A 66 -36.06 22.68 8.57
#